data_AF-A0A0F9SDE2-F1
#
_entry.id   AF-A0A0F9SDE2-F1
#
_cell.length_a   1.000
_cell.length_b   1.000
_cell.length_c   1.000
_cell.angle_alpha   90.00
_cell.angle_beta   90.00
_cell.angle_gamma   90.00
#
_symmetry.space_group_name_H-M   'P 1'
#
loop_
_entity.id
_entity.type
_entity.pdbx_description
1 polymer ?
#
loop_
_entity_poly.entity_id
_entity_poly.type
_entity_poly.pdbx_seq_one_letter_code
_entity_poly.pdbx_strand_id
1 'polypeptide(L)'
;MEELTAQITEDEQLQLWVKGKSVHCDQCCPDFSCCRPELLAPPEVRRAYQVANQKERSKYLGAFLGEAIATYDPKAKVYIAGITEEEPN
;
A
#
# COMPACT_ATOMS: atom_id res chain seq x y z
N MET A 1 -13.85 27.99 -15.46
CA MET A 1 -14.06 26.54 -15.27
C MET A 1 -13.75 26.27 -13.83
N GLU A 2 -14.78 26.20 -12.99
CA GLU A 2 -14.63 25.80 -11.59
C GLU A 2 -14.22 24.32 -11.59
N GLU A 3 -12.97 24.05 -11.26
CA GLU A 3 -12.51 22.71 -10.96
C GLU A 3 -13.20 22.27 -9.66
N LEU A 4 -14.35 21.61 -9.80
CA LEU A 4 -14.86 20.71 -8.76
C LEU A 4 -13.84 19.57 -8.62
N THR A 5 -12.77 19.80 -7.87
CA THR A 5 -11.97 18.70 -7.31
C THR A 5 -12.83 18.08 -6.23
N ALA A 6 -13.77 17.20 -6.62
CA ALA A 6 -14.45 16.33 -5.68
C ALA A 6 -13.35 15.66 -4.83
N GLN A 7 -13.28 16.03 -3.56
CA GLN A 7 -12.34 15.44 -2.62
C GLN A 7 -12.70 13.96 -2.53
N ILE A 8 -11.90 13.13 -3.20
CA ILE A 8 -12.08 11.68 -3.15
C ILE A 8 -11.77 11.24 -1.71
N THR A 9 -12.74 10.58 -1.09
CA THR A 9 -12.57 10.07 0.27
C THR A 9 -11.56 8.92 0.29
N GLU A 10 -11.02 8.59 1.47
CA GLU A 10 -10.10 7.46 1.64
C GLU A 10 -10.74 6.13 1.18
N ASP A 11 -12.02 5.93 1.50
CA ASP A 11 -12.77 4.75 1.07
C ASP A 11 -12.91 4.69 -0.46
N GLU A 12 -13.26 5.80 -1.11
CA GLU A 12 -13.34 5.86 -2.57
C GLU A 12 -11.99 5.64 -3.23
N GLN A 13 -10.92 6.22 -2.68
CA GLN A 13 -9.55 5.96 -3.11
C GLN A 13 -9.24 4.46 -3.04
N LEU A 14 -9.57 3.81 -1.93
CA LEU A 14 -9.33 2.38 -1.74
C LEU A 14 -10.15 1.54 -2.73
N GLN A 15 -11.40 1.90 -3.00
CA GLN A 15 -12.24 1.22 -4.00
C GLN A 15 -11.67 1.34 -5.42
N LEU A 16 -11.17 2.53 -5.80
CA LEU A 16 -10.51 2.72 -7.09
C LEU A 16 -9.20 1.94 -7.18
N TRP A 17 -8.40 1.97 -6.11
CA TRP A 17 -7.17 1.20 -6.02
C TRP A 17 -7.42 -0.30 -6.19
N VAL A 18 -8.45 -0.88 -5.55
CA VAL A 18 -8.87 -2.28 -5.74
C VAL A 18 -9.34 -2.58 -7.18
N LYS A 19 -9.83 -1.57 -7.91
CA LYS A 19 -10.16 -1.69 -9.34
C LYS A 19 -8.96 -1.50 -10.27
N GLY A 20 -7.77 -1.22 -9.74
CA GLY A 20 -6.54 -1.02 -10.49
C GLY A 20 -6.34 0.42 -10.96
N LYS A 21 -7.11 1.37 -10.40
CA LYS A 21 -6.95 2.80 -10.65
C LYS A 21 -6.41 3.47 -9.39
N SER A 22 -5.10 3.64 -9.32
CA SER A 22 -4.44 4.30 -8.20
C SER A 22 -4.54 5.82 -8.35
N VAL A 23 -5.11 6.48 -7.35
CA VAL A 23 -5.34 7.93 -7.35
C VAL A 23 -4.75 8.51 -6.07
N HIS A 24 -3.96 9.57 -6.19
CA HIS A 24 -3.43 10.30 -5.04
C HIS A 24 -4.46 11.33 -4.56
N CYS A 25 -4.70 11.39 -3.24
CA CYS A 25 -5.50 12.45 -2.62
C CYS A 25 -4.74 13.02 -1.42
N ASP A 26 -5.37 13.14 -0.25
CA ASP A 26 -4.69 13.55 0.99
C ASP A 26 -3.76 12.45 1.54
N GLN A 27 -4.00 11.19 1.15
CA GLN A 27 -3.16 10.03 1.49
C GLN A 27 -2.70 9.30 0.22
N CYS A 28 -1.61 8.55 0.32
CA CYS A 28 -1.17 7.63 -0.73
C CYS A 28 -2.00 6.34 -0.73
N CYS A 29 -2.10 5.69 -1.89
CA CYS A 29 -2.53 4.29 -1.94
C CYS A 29 -1.62 3.41 -1.05
N PRO A 30 -2.12 2.29 -0.50
CA PRO A 30 -1.35 1.43 0.41
C PRO A 30 -0.01 0.94 -0.13
N ASP A 31 0.08 0.73 -1.44
CA ASP A 31 1.27 0.27 -2.17
C ASP A 31 2.06 1.39 -2.86
N PHE A 32 1.71 2.65 -2.57
CA PHE A 32 2.30 3.86 -3.20
C PHE A 32 2.13 3.94 -4.73
N SER A 33 1.30 3.08 -5.33
CA SER A 33 1.13 3.03 -6.78
C SER A 33 0.48 4.26 -7.40
N CYS A 34 -0.14 5.12 -6.58
CA CYS A 34 -0.61 6.44 -7.02
C CYS A 34 0.53 7.38 -7.46
N CYS A 35 1.74 7.19 -6.90
CA CYS A 35 2.92 7.98 -7.22
C CYS A 35 3.94 7.16 -8.03
N ARG A 36 3.91 5.83 -7.90
CA ARG A 36 4.85 4.88 -8.51
C ARG A 36 4.07 3.73 -9.15
N PRO A 37 3.49 3.88 -10.34
CA PRO A 37 2.62 2.88 -10.96
C PRO A 37 3.23 1.46 -11.06
N GLU A 38 4.55 1.37 -11.10
CA GLU A 38 5.32 0.11 -11.06
C GLU A 38 5.14 -0.70 -9.77
N LEU A 39 4.74 -0.06 -8.66
CA LEU A 39 4.47 -0.71 -7.37
C LEU A 39 3.05 -1.23 -7.23
N LEU A 40 2.22 -1.15 -8.28
CA LEU A 40 0.83 -1.59 -8.21
C LEU A 40 0.73 -3.07 -7.85
N ALA A 41 0.20 -3.35 -6.67
CA ALA A 41 0.08 -4.70 -6.17
C ALA A 41 -0.89 -5.54 -7.04
N PRO A 42 -0.70 -6.87 -7.10
CA PRO A 42 -1.61 -7.77 -7.81
C PRO A 42 -3.07 -7.63 -7.33
N PRO A 43 -4.08 -7.82 -8.21
CA PRO A 43 -5.50 -7.66 -7.87
C PRO A 43 -5.95 -8.45 -6.63
N GLU A 44 -5.45 -9.66 -6.44
CA GLU A 44 -5.75 -10.53 -5.30
C GLU A 44 -5.24 -9.95 -3.98
N VAL A 45 -4.05 -9.34 -3.97
CA VAL A 45 -3.47 -8.70 -2.78
C VAL A 45 -4.26 -7.45 -2.41
N ARG A 46 -4.66 -6.65 -3.42
CA ARG A 46 -5.48 -5.44 -3.21
C ARG A 46 -6.85 -5.77 -2.61
N ARG A 47 -7.51 -6.81 -3.13
CA ARG A 47 -8.79 -7.30 -2.57
C ARG A 47 -8.62 -7.86 -1.17
N ALA A 48 -7.54 -8.58 -0.90
CA ALA A 48 -7.25 -9.12 0.43
C ALA A 48 -7.03 -7.99 1.45
N TYR A 49 -6.31 -6.93 1.09
CA TYR A 49 -6.14 -5.75 1.94
C TYR A 49 -7.48 -5.07 2.29
N GLN A 50 -8.39 -4.96 1.32
CA GLN A 50 -9.69 -4.30 1.51
C GLN A 50 -10.52 -4.97 2.61
N VAL A 51 -10.56 -6.31 2.62
CA VAL A 51 -11.35 -7.11 3.58
C VAL A 51 -10.60 -7.45 4.87
N ALA A 52 -9.29 -7.18 4.92
CA ALA A 52 -8.44 -7.46 6.07
C ALA A 52 -8.79 -6.60 7.29
N ASN A 53 -8.65 -7.18 8.49
CA ASN A 53 -8.73 -6.42 9.73
C ASN A 53 -7.47 -5.56 9.94
N GLN A 54 -7.49 -4.68 10.95
CA GLN A 54 -6.38 -3.75 11.20
C GLN A 54 -5.02 -4.46 11.40
N LYS A 55 -5.00 -5.60 12.11
CA LYS A 55 -3.77 -6.36 12.38
C LYS A 55 -3.19 -6.93 11.09
N GLU A 56 -4.04 -7.42 10.20
CA GLU A 56 -3.65 -7.94 8.90
C GLU A 56 -3.21 -6.83 7.95
N ARG A 57 -3.91 -5.69 7.93
CA ARG A 57 -3.53 -4.50 7.15
C ARG A 57 -2.12 -4.03 7.50
N SER A 58 -1.76 -3.99 8.78
CA SER A 58 -0.39 -3.64 9.19
C SER A 58 0.68 -4.54 8.58
N LYS A 59 0.40 -5.85 8.41
CA LYS A 59 1.33 -6.77 7.75
C LYS A 59 1.48 -6.46 6.26
N TYR A 60 0.37 -6.21 5.57
CA TYR A 60 0.40 -5.79 4.16
C TYR A 60 1.15 -4.49 3.96
N LEU A 61 0.94 -3.49 4.82
CA LEU A 61 1.66 -2.21 4.76
C LEU A 61 3.18 -2.41 4.89
N GLY A 62 3.61 -3.31 5.79
CA GLY A 62 5.02 -3.69 5.90
C GLY A 62 5.57 -4.31 4.61
N ALA A 63 4.81 -5.20 3.98
CA ALA A 63 5.19 -5.82 2.72
C ALA A 63 5.27 -4.81 1.56
N PHE A 64 4.27 -3.92 1.43
CA PHE A 64 4.26 -2.86 0.43
C PHE A 64 5.43 -1.89 0.59
N LEU A 65 5.75 -1.51 1.83
CA LEU A 65 6.92 -0.69 2.12
C LEU A 65 8.22 -1.42 1.74
N GLY A 66 8.30 -2.72 2.04
CA GLY A 66 9.43 -3.57 1.64
C GLY A 66 9.66 -3.57 0.14
N GLU A 67 8.59 -3.77 -0.65
CA GLU A 67 8.64 -3.76 -2.11
C GLU A 67 9.07 -2.39 -2.67
N ALA A 68 8.51 -1.30 -2.12
CA ALA A 68 8.85 0.06 -2.52
C ALA A 68 10.35 0.35 -2.29
N ILE A 69 10.88 -0.09 -1.15
CA ILE A 69 12.30 0.07 -0.82
C ILE A 69 13.17 -0.82 -1.72
N ALA A 70 12.81 -2.08 -1.92
CA ALA A 70 13.56 -3.00 -2.79
C ALA A 70 13.62 -2.51 -4.24
N THR A 71 12.56 -1.86 -4.71
CA THR A 71 12.51 -1.22 -6.04
C THR A 71 13.48 -0.03 -6.14
N TYR A 72 13.66 0.72 -5.06
CA TYR A 72 14.55 1.89 -5.05
C TYR A 72 16.02 1.53 -4.80
N ASP A 73 16.28 0.66 -3.83
CA ASP A 73 17.59 0.12 -3.50
C ASP A 73 17.48 -1.38 -3.21
N PRO A 74 17.83 -2.24 -4.18
CA PRO A 74 17.77 -3.69 -4.01
C PRO A 74 18.65 -4.25 -2.88
N LYS A 75 19.58 -3.46 -2.34
CA LYS A 75 20.46 -3.86 -1.22
C LYS A 75 19.98 -3.34 0.14
N ALA A 76 18.94 -2.50 0.16
CA ALA A 76 18.42 -1.96 1.40
C ALA A 76 17.75 -3.05 2.23
N LYS A 77 18.06 -3.06 3.54
CA LYS A 77 17.40 -3.93 4.52
C LYS A 77 16.38 -3.13 5.31
N VAL A 78 15.15 -3.63 5.39
CA VAL A 78 14.06 -3.00 6.15
C VAL A 78 13.96 -3.67 7.51
N TYR A 79 14.08 -2.89 8.58
CA TYR A 79 13.91 -3.36 9.96
C TYR A 79 12.59 -2.82 10.49
N ILE A 80 11.64 -3.72 10.78
CA ILE A 80 10.33 -3.36 11.36
C ILE A 80 10.41 -3.59 12.87
N ALA A 81 10.48 -2.50 13.65
CA ALA A 81 10.51 -2.58 15.11
C ALA A 81 9.23 -3.26 15.65
N GLY A 82 9.40 -4.29 16.48
CA GLY A 82 8.30 -5.01 17.14
C GLY A 82 7.92 -6.36 16.52
N ILE A 83 8.57 -6.79 15.44
CA ILE A 83 8.55 -8.19 14.99
C ILE A 83 9.87 -8.81 15.46
N THR A 84 9.89 -9.40 16.65
CA THR A 84 11.04 -10.23 17.07
C THR A 84 10.92 -11.55 16.32
N GLU A 85 11.85 -11.81 15.40
CA GLU A 85 12.10 -13.17 14.93
C GLU A 85 12.55 -13.97 16.17
N GLU A 86 11.69 -14.84 16.70
CA GLU A 86 12.18 -15.89 17.57
C GLU A 86 13.03 -16.81 16.68
N GLU A 87 14.35 -16.76 16.87
CA GLU A 87 15.26 -17.69 16.23
C GLU A 87 14.84 -19.13 16.58
N PRO A 88 14.66 -20.03 15.59
CA PRO A 88 14.40 -21.43 15.89
C PRO A 88 15.66 -22.03 16.54
N ASN A 89 15.47 -22.52 17.78
CA ASN A 89 16.45 -23.32 18.53
C ASN A 89 16.62 -24.72 17.94
#